data_AF-A0A1J3DY45-F1
#
_entry.id   AF-A0A1J3DY45-F1
#
_cell.length_a   1.000
_cell.length_b   1.000
_cell.length_c   1.000
_cell.angle_alpha   90.00
_cell.angle_beta   90.00
_cell.angle_gamma   90.00
#
_symmetry.space_group_name_H-M   'P 1'
#
loop_
_entity.id
_entity.type
_entity.pdbx_description
1 polymer ?
#
loop_
_entity_poly.entity_id
_entity_poly.type
_entity_poly.pdbx_seq_one_letter_code
_entity_poly.pdbx_strand_id
1 'polypeptide(L)'
;GMVLTFIGRNTRNDPLYRDCCHFWTLLSKSLRDLVFEGLVSESKMESFNMPFYDPNEQELEEVIRNEGSFEINDFETHGFDLGHSTCDGDEEEAGYNEANCIRAVTEPMLAAHFG
;
A
#
# COMPACT_ATOMS: atom_id res chain seq x y z
N GLY A 1 -8.83 -20.96 -16.28
CA GLY A 1 -8.39 -19.56 -16.36
C GLY A 1 -7.91 -19.13 -15.00
N MET A 2 -6.82 -18.37 -14.93
CA MET A 2 -6.35 -17.72 -13.72
C MET A 2 -6.96 -16.32 -13.66
N VAL A 3 -7.36 -15.87 -12.47
CA VAL A 3 -7.81 -14.51 -12.21
C VAL A 3 -6.97 -13.97 -11.07
N LEU A 4 -6.32 -12.83 -11.30
CA LEU A 4 -5.47 -12.16 -10.31
C LEU A 4 -5.97 -10.74 -10.10
N THR A 5 -5.94 -10.27 -8.85
CA THR A 5 -6.33 -8.91 -8.48
C THR A 5 -5.24 -8.33 -7.59
N PHE A 6 -4.77 -7.14 -7.95
CA PHE A 6 -3.68 -6.45 -7.27
C PHE A 6 -4.13 -5.04 -6.89
N ILE A 7 -3.53 -4.50 -5.83
CA ILE A 7 -3.51 -3.06 -5.62
C ILE A 7 -2.41 -2.52 -6.53
N GLY A 8 -2.78 -1.62 -7.44
CA GLY A 8 -1.87 -1.02 -8.40
C GLY A 8 -2.04 0.50 -8.47
N ARG A 9 -1.24 1.13 -9.33
CA ARG A 9 -1.22 2.57 -9.55
C ARG A 9 -1.53 2.91 -11.00
N ASN A 10 -2.11 4.09 -11.23
CA ASN A 10 -2.39 4.58 -12.60
C ASN A 10 -1.21 5.35 -13.18
N THR A 11 -0.42 5.97 -12.32
CA THR A 11 0.70 6.81 -12.72
C THR A 11 1.77 5.96 -13.40
N ARG A 12 2.23 6.39 -14.57
CA ARG A 12 3.18 5.63 -15.38
C ARG A 12 4.62 6.11 -15.23
N ASN A 13 4.82 7.42 -15.17
CA ASN A 13 6.15 8.03 -15.33
C ASN A 13 6.92 8.25 -14.03
N ASP A 14 6.24 8.21 -12.88
CA ASP A 14 6.87 8.40 -11.57
C ASP A 14 6.40 7.31 -10.60
N PRO A 15 7.25 6.33 -10.25
CA PRO A 15 6.93 5.28 -9.29
C PRO A 15 6.92 5.78 -7.83
N LEU A 16 7.36 7.02 -7.58
CA LEU A 16 7.29 7.66 -6.26
C LEU A 16 6.01 8.48 -6.09
N TYR A 17 5.36 8.86 -7.20
CA TYR A 17 4.05 9.47 -7.14
C TYR A 17 3.03 8.43 -6.72
N ARG A 18 2.40 8.67 -5.57
CA ARG A 18 1.36 7.82 -5.00
C ARG A 18 0.02 8.42 -5.40
N ASP A 19 -0.65 7.84 -6.40
CA ASP A 19 -2.10 8.05 -6.64
C ASP A 19 -2.98 7.04 -5.92
N CYS A 20 -2.35 6.05 -5.29
CA CYS A 20 -2.94 5.06 -4.40
C CYS A 20 -2.03 4.87 -3.18
N CYS A 21 -2.49 4.09 -2.20
CA CYS A 21 -1.67 3.69 -1.06
C CYS A 21 -1.06 4.84 -0.23
N HIS A 22 -1.75 5.99 -0.16
CA HIS A 22 -1.31 7.14 0.63
C HIS A 22 -1.09 6.81 2.11
N PHE A 23 -1.78 5.79 2.62
CA PHE A 23 -1.59 5.26 3.96
C PHE A 23 -0.16 4.80 4.26
N TRP A 24 0.64 4.38 3.27
CA TRP A 24 2.07 4.09 3.48
C TRP A 24 2.88 5.34 3.80
N THR A 25 2.56 6.47 3.16
CA THR A 25 3.17 7.76 3.48
C THR A 25 2.76 8.21 4.88
N LEU A 26 1.50 8.01 5.27
CA LEU A 26 1.01 8.32 6.62
C LEU A 26 1.73 7.46 7.67
N LEU A 27 1.81 6.14 7.46
CA LEU A 27 2.53 5.23 8.35
C LEU A 27 4.01 5.60 8.48
N SER A 28 4.68 5.94 7.37
CA SER A 28 6.08 6.40 7.39
C SER A 28 6.25 7.68 8.21
N LYS A 29 5.34 8.64 8.09
CA LYS A 29 5.34 9.86 8.92
C LYS A 29 5.11 9.55 10.39
N SER A 30 4.14 8.71 10.73
CA SER A 30 3.87 8.31 12.12
C SER A 30 5.07 7.61 12.75
N LEU A 31 5.74 6.70 12.03
CA LEU A 31 6.98 6.08 12.51
C LEU A 31 8.09 7.12 12.75
N ARG A 32 8.17 8.15 11.89
CA ARG A 32 9.13 9.24 12.07
C ARG A 32 8.86 10.06 13.33
N ASP A 33 7.59 10.33 13.62
CA ASP A 33 7.19 11.04 14.85
C ASP A 33 7.59 10.22 16.09
N LEU A 34 7.40 8.89 16.06
CA LEU A 34 7.87 8.00 17.13
C LEU A 34 9.41 8.00 17.28
N VAL A 35 10.16 8.20 16.20
CA VAL A 35 11.62 8.39 16.28
C VAL A 35 11.96 9.72 16.95
N PHE A 36 11.27 10.81 16.59
CA PHE A 36 11.47 12.11 17.22
C PHE A 36 11.13 12.10 18.72
N GLU A 37 10.14 11.32 19.13
CA GLU A 37 9.78 11.11 20.53
C GLU A 37 10.73 10.14 21.27
N GLY A 38 11.66 9.50 20.57
CA GLY A 38 12.61 8.53 21.14
C GLY A 38 11.99 7.17 21.48
N LEU A 39 10.78 6.89 20.99
CA LEU A 39 10.07 5.61 21.17
C LEU A 39 10.55 4.53 20.19
N VAL A 40 10.99 4.95 19.00
CA VAL A 40 11.58 4.09 17.98
C VAL A 40 13.01 4.54 17.69
N SER A 41 13.95 3.61 17.56
CA SER A 41 15.32 3.96 17.14
C SER A 41 15.36 4.31 15.65
N GLU A 42 16.02 5.42 15.31
CA GLU A 42 16.22 5.88 13.92
C GLU A 42 16.80 4.77 13.03
N SER A 43 17.81 4.03 13.50
CA SER A 43 18.43 2.94 12.72
C SER A 43 17.46 1.79 12.39
N LYS A 44 16.52 1.47 13.30
CA LYS A 44 15.45 0.51 12.99
C LYS A 44 14.50 1.08 11.93
N MET A 45 14.15 2.35 12.00
CA MET A 45 13.30 2.99 10.99
C MET A 45 13.99 2.98 9.61
N GLU A 46 15.26 3.36 9.53
CA GLU A 46 16.03 3.38 8.27
C GLU A 46 16.22 2.00 7.65
N SER A 47 16.31 0.95 8.48
CA SER A 47 16.45 -0.43 8.00
C SER A 47 15.13 -1.10 7.60
N PHE A 48 13.99 -0.50 7.94
CA PHE A 48 12.68 -1.06 7.61
C PHE A 48 12.24 -0.64 6.21
N ASN A 49 12.15 -1.61 5.29
CA ASN A 49 11.52 -1.42 4.00
C ASN A 49 10.17 -2.13 3.98
N MET A 50 9.12 -1.41 3.57
CA MET A 50 7.80 -1.99 3.40
C MET A 50 7.85 -3.03 2.26
N PRO A 51 7.49 -4.30 2.50
CA PRO A 51 7.50 -5.36 1.48
C PRO A 51 6.25 -5.26 0.59
N PHE A 52 6.02 -4.10 -0.01
CA PHE A 52 4.87 -3.80 -0.84
C PHE A 52 5.32 -3.06 -2.10
N TYR A 53 4.68 -3.38 -3.22
CA TYR A 53 4.86 -2.69 -4.48
C TYR A 53 3.51 -2.61 -5.21
N ASP A 54 3.20 -1.42 -5.69
CA ASP A 54 2.02 -1.09 -6.50
C ASP A 54 2.41 -1.02 -7.99
N PRO A 55 2.26 -2.12 -8.76
CA PRO A 55 2.56 -2.10 -10.18
C PRO A 55 1.54 -1.25 -10.93
N ASN A 56 1.97 -0.64 -12.03
CA ASN A 56 1.04 -0.15 -13.04
C ASN A 56 0.72 -1.26 -14.07
N GLU A 57 -0.28 -1.01 -14.90
CA GLU A 57 -0.73 -1.91 -15.96
C GLU A 57 0.42 -2.37 -16.88
N GLN A 58 1.26 -1.45 -17.33
CA GLN A 58 2.36 -1.74 -18.26
C GLN A 58 3.41 -2.65 -17.61
N GLU A 59 3.75 -2.42 -16.36
CA GLU A 59 4.71 -3.26 -15.61
C GLU A 59 4.19 -4.70 -15.48
N LEU A 60 2.88 -4.86 -15.22
CA LEU A 60 2.28 -6.18 -15.10
C LEU A 60 2.21 -6.90 -16.45
N GLU A 61 1.81 -6.21 -17.52
CA GLU A 61 1.82 -6.78 -18.88
C GLU A 61 3.23 -7.23 -19.30
N GLU A 62 4.24 -6.39 -19.03
CA GLU A 62 5.62 -6.69 -19.38
C GLU A 62 6.12 -7.94 -18.67
N VAL A 63 5.89 -8.06 -17.36
CA VAL A 63 6.31 -9.24 -16.58
C VAL A 63 5.63 -10.51 -17.09
N ILE A 64 4.31 -10.46 -17.35
CA ILE A 64 3.56 -11.64 -17.84
C ILE A 64 4.06 -12.07 -19.23
N ARG A 65 4.25 -11.11 -20.15
CA ARG A 65 4.73 -11.41 -21.50
C ARG A 65 6.18 -11.91 -21.50
N ASN A 66 7.04 -11.35 -20.66
CA ASN A 66 8.43 -11.77 -20.53
C ASN A 66 8.56 -13.18 -19.93
N GLU A 67 7.64 -13.58 -19.04
CA GLU A 67 7.60 -14.93 -18.49
C GLU A 67 7.07 -15.94 -19.52
N GLY A 68 5.98 -15.62 -20.22
CA GLY A 68 5.54 -16.33 -21.42
C GLY A 68 4.71 -17.61 -21.22
N SER A 69 4.39 -18.02 -19.99
CA SER A 69 3.53 -19.18 -19.72
C SER A 69 2.04 -18.86 -19.79
N PHE A 70 1.67 -17.58 -19.74
CA PHE A 70 0.28 -17.13 -19.67
C PHE A 70 -0.06 -16.13 -20.78
N GLU A 71 -1.29 -16.24 -21.28
CA GLU A 71 -1.91 -15.24 -22.15
C GLU A 71 -2.89 -14.40 -21.33
N ILE A 72 -2.86 -13.08 -21.54
CA ILE A 72 -3.78 -12.13 -20.91
C ILE A 72 -5.09 -12.17 -21.70
N ASN A 73 -6.12 -12.79 -21.12
CA ASN A 73 -7.44 -12.85 -21.74
C ASN A 73 -8.23 -11.55 -21.51
N ASP A 74 -8.07 -10.94 -20.35
CA ASP A 74 -8.73 -9.71 -19.95
C ASP A 74 -7.86 -8.96 -18.94
N PHE A 75 -7.92 -7.62 -18.98
CA PHE A 75 -7.17 -6.74 -18.09
C PHE A 75 -8.00 -5.49 -17.83
N GLU A 76 -8.41 -5.30 -16.57
CA GLU A 76 -9.21 -4.15 -16.16
C GLU A 76 -8.56 -3.44 -14.96
N THR A 77 -8.66 -2.11 -14.96
CA THR A 77 -8.27 -1.26 -13.83
C THR A 77 -9.49 -0.54 -13.28
N HIS A 78 -9.62 -0.54 -11.96
CA HIS A 78 -10.74 0.07 -11.26
C HIS A 78 -10.21 1.00 -10.17
N GLY A 79 -10.72 2.23 -10.12
CA GLY A 79 -10.45 3.15 -9.01
C GLY A 79 -11.29 2.76 -7.79
N PHE A 80 -10.67 2.74 -6.62
CA PHE A 80 -11.35 2.49 -5.36
C PHE A 80 -11.05 3.63 -4.37
N ASP A 81 -12.10 4.25 -3.85
CA ASP A 81 -11.97 5.25 -2.79
C ASP A 81 -12.24 4.59 -1.43
N LEU A 82 -11.19 4.48 -0.63
CA LEU A 82 -11.23 3.90 0.72
C LEU A 82 -12.17 4.70 1.64
N GLY A 83 -12.32 6.01 1.42
CA GLY A 83 -13.12 6.91 2.25
C GLY A 83 -14.64 6.82 2.01
N HIS A 84 -15.08 6.15 0.94
CA HIS A 84 -16.49 6.10 0.56
C HIS A 84 -17.25 4.84 0.99
N SER A 85 -16.60 3.91 1.72
CA SER A 85 -17.22 2.62 2.01
C SER A 85 -18.30 2.62 3.10
N THR A 86 -18.57 3.73 3.79
CA THR A 86 -19.78 3.89 4.63
C THR A 86 -20.21 5.35 4.81
N CYS A 87 -21.34 5.70 4.21
CA CYS A 87 -22.50 6.39 4.82
C CYS A 87 -22.24 7.49 5.85
N ASP A 88 -22.65 8.74 5.58
CA ASP A 88 -23.15 9.78 6.52
C ASP A 88 -22.47 9.96 7.91
N GLY A 89 -21.25 9.45 8.11
CA GLY A 89 -20.60 9.26 9.41
C GLY A 89 -19.50 10.27 9.70
N ASP A 90 -19.14 10.35 10.99
CA ASP A 90 -18.10 11.23 11.53
C ASP A 90 -16.74 10.94 10.86
N GLU A 91 -16.01 11.99 10.47
CA GLU A 91 -14.68 11.86 9.84
C GLU A 91 -13.71 11.08 10.75
N GLU A 92 -13.88 11.17 12.07
CA GLU A 92 -13.10 10.41 13.05
C GLU A 92 -13.30 8.90 12.91
N GLU A 93 -14.54 8.45 12.67
CA GLU A 93 -14.87 7.03 12.53
C GLU A 93 -14.28 6.46 11.23
N ALA A 94 -14.32 7.23 10.14
CA ALA A 94 -13.70 6.84 8.88
C ALA A 94 -12.19 6.64 9.01
N GLY A 95 -11.50 7.61 9.64
CA GLY A 95 -10.05 7.51 9.89
C GLY A 95 -9.69 6.34 10.82
N TYR A 96 -10.48 6.10 11.86
CA TYR A 96 -10.27 4.96 12.76
C TYR A 96 -10.42 3.61 12.05
N ASN A 97 -11.44 3.47 11.20
CA ASN A 97 -11.65 2.25 10.41
C ASN A 97 -10.54 2.01 9.40
N GLU A 98 -10.09 3.04 8.69
CA GLU A 98 -8.94 2.94 7.77
C GLU A 98 -7.67 2.55 8.53
N ALA A 99 -7.36 3.20 9.65
CA ALA A 99 -6.20 2.87 10.48
C ALA A 99 -6.23 1.41 10.96
N ASN A 100 -7.40 0.88 11.34
CA ASN A 100 -7.55 -0.52 11.72
C ASN A 100 -7.32 -1.49 10.56
N CYS A 101 -7.82 -1.16 9.36
CA CYS A 101 -7.53 -1.95 8.16
C CYS A 101 -6.03 -2.00 7.86
N ILE A 102 -5.35 -0.85 7.94
CA ILE A 102 -3.90 -0.78 7.71
C ILE A 102 -3.12 -1.50 8.81
N ARG A 103 -3.55 -1.38 10.07
CA ARG A 103 -2.98 -2.14 11.19
C ARG A 103 -3.10 -3.64 10.94
N ALA A 104 -4.27 -4.14 10.53
CA ALA A 104 -4.45 -5.57 10.26
C ALA A 104 -3.46 -6.12 9.21
N VAL A 105 -3.09 -5.29 8.21
CA VAL A 105 -2.11 -5.66 7.18
C VAL A 105 -0.67 -5.55 7.68
N THR A 106 -0.35 -4.56 8.51
CA THR A 106 1.04 -4.20 8.84
C THR A 106 1.51 -4.60 10.23
N GLU A 107 0.62 -4.87 11.18
CA GLU A 107 0.99 -5.18 12.56
C GLU A 107 1.97 -6.36 12.67
N PRO A 108 1.81 -7.48 11.94
CA PRO A 108 2.76 -8.59 12.04
C PRO A 108 4.20 -8.21 11.66
N MET A 109 4.37 -7.40 10.61
CA MET A 109 5.70 -6.98 10.15
C MET A 109 6.30 -5.89 11.03
N LEU A 110 5.47 -4.96 11.52
CA LEU A 110 5.92 -3.90 12.41
C LEU A 110 6.33 -4.46 13.77
N ALA A 111 5.53 -5.37 14.36
CA ALA A 111 5.86 -6.04 15.61
C ALA A 111 7.14 -6.88 15.46
N ALA A 112 7.30 -7.62 14.35
CA ALA A 112 8.51 -8.40 14.12
C ALA A 112 9.79 -7.55 14.03
N HIS A 113 9.71 -6.34 13.49
CA HIS A 113 10.88 -5.47 13.28
C HIS A 113 11.15 -4.51 14.46
N PHE A 114 10.10 -3.88 14.98
CA PHE A 114 10.21 -2.85 16.01
C PHE A 114 10.09 -3.41 17.43
N GLY A 115 9.32 -4.48 17.64
CA GLY A 115 8.98 -5.05 18.94
C GLY A 115 7.57 -4.69 19.36
#